data_AF-A0A7Y4GVZ9-F1
#
_entry.id   AF-A0A7Y4GVZ9-F1
#
_cell.length_a   1.000
_cell.length_b   1.000
_cell.length_c   1.000
_cell.angle_alpha   90.00
_cell.angle_beta   90.00
_cell.angle_gamma   90.00
#
_symmetry.space_group_name_H-M   'P 1'
#
loop_
_entity.id
_entity.type
_entity.pdbx_description
1 polymer ?
#
loop_
_entity_poly.entity_id
_entity_poly.type
_entity_poly.pdbx_seq_one_letter_code
_entity_poly.pdbx_strand_id
1 'polypeptide(L)'
;MGAHMRAQTARQEAKKAARAADRAEAEAWSVRMEGYGGPAQPSPTIGQCLNGGYGWLEIECCRCKTRVSLPLDAIRRARDTPIWKLEPSFRCRSCGTRRYKPPVRMIKLTVQREITPYK
;
A
#
# COMPACT_ATOMS: atom_id res chain seq x y z
N MET A 1 4.20 40.32 -10.65
CA MET A 1 3.54 39.14 -11.23
C MET A 1 4.50 37.99 -11.58
N GLY A 2 5.70 38.23 -12.13
CA GLY A 2 6.63 37.16 -12.53
C GLY A 2 7.23 36.29 -11.41
N ALA A 3 7.49 36.84 -10.21
CA ALA A 3 8.05 36.08 -9.08
C ALA A 3 7.04 35.06 -8.49
N HIS A 4 5.75 35.43 -8.43
CA HIS A 4 4.68 34.53 -7.99
C HIS A 4 4.50 33.34 -8.95
N MET A 5 4.60 33.58 -10.26
CA MET A 5 4.49 32.52 -11.26
C MET A 5 5.66 31.52 -11.15
N ARG A 6 6.90 32.00 -11.01
CA ARG A 6 8.08 31.14 -10.80
C ARG A 6 7.99 30.30 -9.52
N ALA A 7 7.55 30.92 -8.42
CA ALA A 7 7.36 30.21 -7.16
C ALA A 7 6.24 29.16 -7.23
N GLN A 8 5.17 29.42 -8.00
CA GLN A 8 4.11 28.45 -8.25
C GLN A 8 4.61 27.27 -9.10
N THR A 9 5.37 27.54 -10.17
CA THR A 9 5.96 26.49 -11.02
C THR A 9 6.90 25.59 -10.20
N ALA A 10 7.81 26.16 -9.43
CA ALA A 10 8.74 25.39 -8.59
C ALA A 10 8.00 24.50 -7.58
N ARG A 11 6.90 25.00 -6.98
CA ARG A 11 6.05 24.19 -6.08
C ARG A 11 5.35 23.05 -6.82
N GLN A 12 4.90 23.26 -8.06
CA GLN A 12 4.26 22.21 -8.85
C GLN A 12 5.27 21.13 -9.27
N GLU A 13 6.47 21.52 -9.68
CA GLU A 13 7.55 20.60 -10.02
C GLU A 13 7.98 19.76 -8.83
N ALA A 14 8.17 20.39 -7.66
CA ALA A 14 8.48 19.66 -6.43
C ALA A 14 7.39 18.63 -6.07
N LYS A 15 6.11 18.99 -6.21
CA LYS A 15 4.99 18.05 -5.99
C LYS A 15 4.99 16.89 -6.98
N LYS A 16 5.29 17.15 -8.25
CA LYS A 16 5.39 16.10 -9.29
C LYS A 16 6.56 15.16 -9.00
N ALA A 17 7.72 15.70 -8.63
CA ALA A 17 8.89 14.92 -8.26
C ALA A 17 8.63 14.04 -7.03
N ALA A 18 7.99 14.59 -6.00
CA ALA A 18 7.60 13.81 -4.82
C ALA A 18 6.64 12.65 -5.16
N ARG A 19 5.63 12.90 -6.01
CA ARG A 19 4.73 11.83 -6.49
C ARG A 19 5.46 10.75 -7.27
N ALA A 20 6.43 11.13 -8.11
CA ALA A 20 7.22 10.17 -8.87
C ALA A 20 8.12 9.32 -7.96
N ALA A 21 8.74 9.93 -6.95
CA ALA A 21 9.53 9.22 -5.95
C ALA A 21 8.66 8.22 -5.16
N ASP A 22 7.52 8.66 -4.65
CA ASP A 22 6.59 7.80 -3.90
C ASP A 22 6.05 6.64 -4.74
N ARG A 23 5.79 6.89 -6.03
CA ARG A 23 5.40 5.84 -6.99
C ARG A 23 6.51 4.81 -7.15
N ALA A 24 7.76 5.25 -7.35
CA ALA A 24 8.90 4.36 -7.50
C ALA A 24 9.16 3.53 -6.23
N GLU A 25 9.00 4.11 -5.04
CA GLU A 25 9.13 3.38 -3.77
C GLU A 25 8.05 2.29 -3.60
N ALA A 26 6.80 2.63 -3.92
CA ALA A 26 5.68 1.67 -3.87
C ALA A 26 5.84 0.54 -4.89
N GLU A 27 6.32 0.85 -6.10
CA GLU A 27 6.63 -0.14 -7.13
C GLU A 27 7.77 -1.06 -6.71
N ALA A 28 8.89 -0.49 -6.26
CA ALA A 28 10.05 -1.25 -5.81
C ALA A 28 9.72 -2.17 -4.62
N TRP A 29 8.87 -1.71 -3.70
CA TRP A 29 8.36 -2.57 -2.63
C TRP A 29 7.50 -3.71 -3.18
N SER A 30 6.61 -3.43 -4.13
CA SER A 30 5.72 -4.43 -4.73
C SER A 30 6.50 -5.53 -5.45
N VAL A 31 7.47 -5.15 -6.30
CA VAL A 31 8.35 -6.09 -7.02
C VAL A 31 9.13 -6.98 -6.04
N ARG A 32 9.65 -6.39 -4.96
CA ARG A 32 10.37 -7.13 -3.90
C ARG A 32 9.47 -8.14 -3.18
N MET A 33 8.24 -7.74 -2.86
CA MET A 33 7.29 -8.60 -2.15
C MET A 33 6.74 -9.73 -3.02
N GLU A 34 6.48 -9.46 -4.31
CA GLU A 34 5.99 -10.46 -5.26
C GLU A 34 7.08 -11.48 -5.63
N GLY A 35 8.32 -11.01 -5.89
CA GLY A 35 9.42 -11.87 -6.35
C GLY A 35 10.08 -12.72 -5.27
N TYR A 36 10.42 -12.13 -4.13
CA TYR A 36 11.21 -12.82 -3.09
C TYR A 36 10.37 -13.24 -1.87
N GLY A 37 9.13 -12.76 -1.75
CA GLY A 37 8.38 -12.85 -0.49
C GLY A 37 9.18 -12.26 0.68
N GLY A 38 10.04 -11.29 0.37
CA GLY A 38 11.09 -10.79 1.26
C GLY A 38 10.54 -10.09 2.50
N PRO A 39 11.41 -9.60 3.39
CA PRO A 39 10.96 -8.89 4.58
C PRO A 39 10.12 -7.69 4.15
N ALA A 40 8.94 -7.52 4.77
CA ALA A 40 8.06 -6.40 4.50
C ALA A 40 8.73 -5.04 4.78
N GLN A 41 9.88 -5.03 5.45
CA GLN A 41 10.67 -3.85 5.79
C GLN A 41 11.86 -3.63 4.85
N PRO A 42 12.20 -2.37 4.53
CA PRO A 42 11.40 -1.17 4.75
C PRO A 42 10.19 -1.13 3.79
N SER A 43 9.04 -0.64 4.27
CA SER A 43 7.86 -0.41 3.43
C SER A 43 7.57 1.08 3.28
N PRO A 44 6.97 1.50 2.16
CA PRO A 44 6.39 2.84 2.06
C PRO A 44 5.26 3.02 3.08
N THR A 45 4.91 4.28 3.33
CA THR A 45 3.74 4.66 4.12
C THR A 45 2.46 4.63 3.29
N ILE A 46 1.31 4.59 3.96
CA ILE A 46 -0.01 4.66 3.29
C ILE A 46 -0.11 5.94 2.45
N GLY A 47 0.39 7.07 2.96
CA GLY A 47 0.38 8.36 2.29
C GLY A 47 1.23 8.37 1.02
N GLN A 48 2.43 7.81 1.07
CA GLN A 48 3.29 7.67 -0.11
C GLN A 48 2.63 6.79 -1.17
N CYS A 49 2.06 5.64 -0.78
CA CYS A 49 1.38 4.77 -1.74
C CYS A 49 0.23 5.49 -2.44
N LEU A 50 -0.62 6.20 -1.70
CA LEU A 50 -1.72 6.98 -2.28
C LEU A 50 -1.23 8.15 -3.13
N ASN A 51 -0.15 8.84 -2.73
CA ASN A 51 0.44 9.92 -3.51
C ASN A 51 1.07 9.41 -4.82
N GLY A 52 1.65 8.20 -4.79
CA GLY A 52 2.18 7.48 -5.94
C GLY A 52 1.12 6.80 -6.83
N GLY A 53 -0.16 6.82 -6.43
CA GLY A 53 -1.27 6.22 -7.18
C GLY A 53 -1.50 4.73 -6.90
N TYR A 54 -0.78 4.14 -5.94
CA TYR A 54 -0.99 2.78 -5.46
C TYR A 54 -2.10 2.74 -4.42
N GLY A 55 -3.35 2.59 -4.88
CA GLY A 55 -4.54 2.60 -4.05
C GLY A 55 -4.89 1.27 -3.39
N TRP A 56 -4.29 0.17 -3.84
CA TRP A 56 -4.71 -1.19 -3.45
C TRP A 56 -3.54 -1.97 -2.88
N LEU A 57 -3.81 -2.73 -1.82
CA LEU A 57 -2.87 -3.66 -1.21
C LEU A 57 -3.41 -5.07 -1.32
N GLU A 58 -2.64 -5.95 -1.96
CA GLU A 58 -2.94 -7.36 -2.02
C GLU A 58 -2.37 -8.10 -0.82
N ILE A 59 -3.23 -8.88 -0.19
CA ILE A 59 -2.88 -9.72 0.95
C ILE A 59 -3.41 -11.14 0.75
N GLU A 60 -2.74 -12.10 1.37
CA GLU A 60 -3.10 -13.51 1.38
C GLU A 60 -3.22 -14.02 2.81
N CYS A 61 -4.30 -14.76 3.11
CA CYS A 61 -4.36 -15.50 4.36
C CYS A 61 -3.47 -16.73 4.29
N CYS A 62 -2.51 -16.86 5.21
CA CYS A 62 -1.59 -17.99 5.21
C CYS A 62 -2.27 -19.35 5.47
N ARG A 63 -3.50 -19.35 6.05
CA ARG A 63 -4.29 -20.56 6.36
C ARG A 63 -5.13 -21.04 5.17
N CYS A 64 -6.11 -20.25 4.71
CA CYS A 64 -6.99 -20.65 3.60
C CYS A 64 -6.48 -20.24 2.21
N LYS A 65 -5.30 -19.60 2.12
CA LYS A 65 -4.68 -19.10 0.88
C LYS A 65 -5.52 -18.12 0.09
N THR A 66 -6.59 -17.58 0.68
CA THR A 66 -7.39 -16.61 -0.05
C THR A 66 -6.67 -15.27 -0.15
N ARG A 67 -6.66 -14.75 -1.38
CA ARG A 67 -6.14 -13.44 -1.73
C ARG A 67 -7.26 -12.41 -1.82
N VAL A 68 -6.99 -11.20 -1.34
CA VAL A 68 -7.89 -10.07 -1.47
C VAL A 68 -7.11 -8.79 -1.76
N SER A 69 -7.64 -7.95 -2.64
CA SER A 69 -7.18 -6.57 -2.80
C SER A 69 -7.98 -5.67 -1.87
N LEU A 70 -7.28 -4.99 -0.96
CA LEU A 70 -7.86 -4.05 0.00
C LEU A 70 -7.57 -2.59 -0.43
N PRO A 71 -8.58 -1.71 -0.39
CA PRO A 71 -8.39 -0.30 -0.67
C PRO A 71 -7.66 0.40 0.50
N LEU A 72 -6.53 1.05 0.23
CA LEU A 72 -5.70 1.74 1.24
C LEU A 72 -6.31 3.04 1.75
N ASP A 73 -7.15 3.69 0.94
CA ASP A 73 -7.89 4.89 1.30
C ASP A 73 -8.96 4.60 2.39
N ALA A 74 -9.55 3.41 2.38
CA ALA A 74 -10.55 2.95 3.35
C ALA A 74 -9.94 2.52 4.70
N ILE A 75 -8.62 2.35 4.79
CA ILE A 75 -7.95 1.95 6.03
C ILE A 75 -7.89 3.15 6.99
N ARG A 76 -8.54 3.03 8.15
CA ARG A 76 -8.54 4.04 9.23
C ARG A 76 -7.24 4.03 10.03
N ARG A 77 -6.12 4.29 9.36
CA ARG A 77 -4.78 4.49 9.97
C ARG A 77 -4.20 5.81 9.48
N ALA A 78 -3.28 6.37 10.25
CA ALA A 78 -2.62 7.61 9.88
C ALA A 78 -1.80 7.43 8.59
N ARG A 79 -1.71 8.46 7.75
CA ARG A 79 -1.08 8.35 6.42
C ARG A 79 0.42 8.12 6.49
N ASP A 80 1.06 8.52 7.58
CA ASP A 80 2.47 8.24 7.92
C ASP A 80 2.72 6.79 8.36
N THR A 81 1.67 5.97 8.54
CA THR A 81 1.82 4.58 8.96
C THR A 81 2.47 3.76 7.85
N PRO A 82 3.61 3.09 8.10
CA PRO A 82 4.20 2.13 7.18
C PRO A 82 3.24 0.96 6.93
N ILE A 83 3.11 0.55 5.67
CA ILE A 83 2.22 -0.54 5.27
C ILE A 83 2.51 -1.84 6.01
N TRP A 84 3.77 -2.18 6.27
CA TRP A 84 4.12 -3.42 6.99
C TRP A 84 3.45 -3.51 8.38
N LYS A 85 3.17 -2.38 9.04
CA LYS A 85 2.47 -2.36 10.35
C LYS A 85 0.98 -2.74 10.25
N LEU A 86 0.43 -2.82 9.04
CA LEU A 86 -0.96 -3.22 8.81
C LEU A 86 -1.17 -4.73 8.88
N GLU A 87 -0.11 -5.53 8.71
CA GLU A 87 -0.15 -6.99 8.75
C GLU A 87 -0.86 -7.53 10.01
N PRO A 88 -0.51 -7.10 11.24
CA PRO A 88 -1.21 -7.51 12.46
C PRO A 88 -2.61 -6.90 12.62
N SER A 89 -3.10 -6.06 11.69
CA SER A 89 -4.47 -5.52 11.70
C SER A 89 -5.44 -6.34 10.83
N PHE A 90 -4.97 -7.04 9.80
CA PHE A 90 -5.85 -7.78 8.87
C PHE A 90 -6.43 -9.09 9.43
N ARG A 91 -7.73 -9.31 9.26
CA ARG A 91 -8.41 -10.53 9.74
C ARG A 91 -9.07 -11.23 8.56
N CYS A 92 -8.72 -12.50 8.34
CA CYS A 92 -9.46 -13.34 7.39
C CYS A 92 -10.88 -13.59 7.92
N ARG A 93 -11.91 -13.38 7.07
CA ARG A 93 -13.32 -13.62 7.45
C ARG A 93 -13.63 -15.10 7.64
N SER A 94 -13.06 -15.98 6.81
CA SER A 94 -13.32 -17.43 6.88
C SER A 94 -12.55 -18.12 8.00
N CYS A 95 -11.33 -17.67 8.29
CA CYS A 95 -10.44 -18.33 9.25
C CYS A 95 -10.31 -17.62 10.60
N GLY A 96 -10.68 -16.34 10.68
CA GLY A 96 -10.53 -15.54 11.90
C GLY A 96 -11.64 -15.81 12.91
N THR A 97 -11.28 -16.12 14.14
CA THR A 97 -12.20 -16.28 15.28
C THR A 97 -11.86 -15.27 16.39
N ARG A 98 -12.68 -15.17 17.45
CA ARG A 98 -12.39 -14.25 18.57
C ARG A 98 -11.03 -14.51 19.23
N ARG A 99 -10.58 -15.77 19.22
CA ARG A 99 -9.35 -16.23 19.89
C ARG A 99 -8.17 -16.44 18.93
N TYR A 100 -8.42 -16.48 17.62
CA TYR A 100 -7.40 -16.80 16.64
C TYR A 100 -7.47 -15.89 15.43
N LYS A 101 -6.31 -15.37 15.04
CA LYS A 101 -6.13 -14.58 13.84
C LYS A 101 -5.02 -15.24 13.01
N PRO A 102 -5.34 -15.79 11.83
CA PRO A 102 -4.31 -16.39 10.99
C PRO A 102 -3.32 -15.31 10.53
N PRO A 103 -2.03 -15.67 10.38
CA PRO A 103 -1.06 -14.77 9.79
C PRO A 103 -1.49 -14.42 8.36
N VAL A 104 -1.18 -13.18 7.98
CA VAL A 104 -1.51 -12.62 6.68
C VAL A 104 -0.19 -12.24 6.03
N ARG A 105 -0.01 -12.62 4.78
CA ARG A 105 1.14 -12.21 3.97
C ARG A 105 0.70 -11.09 3.05
N MET A 106 1.49 -10.01 2.99
CA MET A 106 1.33 -9.01 1.93
C MET A 106 2.00 -9.48 0.65
N ILE A 107 1.38 -9.23 -0.50
CA ILE A 107 1.88 -9.66 -1.81
C ILE A 107 2.45 -8.49 -2.59
N LYS A 108 1.63 -7.47 -2.86
CA LYS A 108 2.02 -6.31 -3.67
C LYS A 108 1.08 -5.13 -3.49
N LEU A 109 1.52 -3.96 -3.91
CA LEU A 109 0.65 -2.80 -4.12
C LEU A 109 0.26 -2.73 -5.58
N THR A 110 -0.98 -2.33 -5.83
CA THR A 110 -1.51 -2.18 -7.18
C THR A 110 -2.21 -0.83 -7.36
N VAL A 111 -2.10 -0.27 -8.57
CA VAL A 111 -2.76 0.98 -8.94
C VAL A 111 -4.27 0.76 -9.10
N GLN A 112 -4.63 -0.37 -9.69
CA GLN A 112 -6.00 -0.80 -9.87
C GLN A 112 -6.27 -2.06 -9.05
N ARG A 113 -7.55 -2.31 -8.80
CA ARG A 113 -7.97 -3.52 -8.12
C ARG A 113 -7.85 -4.73 -9.07
N GLU A 114 -6.87 -5.60 -8.83
CA GLU A 114 -6.72 -6.83 -9.62
C GLU A 114 -7.61 -7.98 -9.10
N ILE A 115 -7.81 -8.07 -7.78
CA ILE A 115 -8.58 -9.16 -7.16
C ILE A 115 -9.90 -8.61 -6.60
N THR A 116 -11.01 -9.13 -7.11
CA THR A 116 -12.34 -8.89 -6.54
C THR A 116 -12.42 -9.54 -5.16
N PRO A 117 -13.09 -8.92 -4.17
CA PRO A 117 -13.29 -9.61 -2.92
C PRO A 117 -14.23 -10.79 -3.21
N TYR A 118 -14.13 -11.87 -2.43
CA TYR A 118 -15.05 -13.01 -2.41
C TYR A 118 -16.47 -12.72 -2.97
N LYS A 119 -16.96 -13.60 -3.85
CA LYS A 119 -18.40 -13.80 -4.08
C LYS A 119 -19.08 -14.25 -2.79
#